data_AF-A0AAN7SCJ2-F1
#
_entry.id   AF-A0AAN7SCJ2-F1
#
_cell.length_a   1.000
_cell.length_b   1.000
_cell.length_c   1.000
_cell.angle_alpha   90.00
_cell.angle_beta   90.00
_cell.angle_gamma   90.00
#
_symmetry.space_group_name_H-M   'P 1'
#
loop_
_entity.id
_entity.type
_entity.pdbx_description
1 polymer ?
#
loop_
_entity_poly.entity_id
_entity_poly.type
_entity_poly.pdbx_seq_one_letter_code
_entity_poly.pdbx_strand_id
1 'polypeptide(L)'
;MATRSLTEIFVLMRNNAIRNRHIYAEDVSEHMALVELYDVEQGSGDNNRMPPAWIDQLEEAQFTITKLKAKINDLHMLHSQHLHRPTFDENSEEEPLIETCTSEITSMFNSIHE
;
A
#
# COMPACT_ATOMS: atom_id res chain seq x y z
N MET A 1 6.52 13.14 -24.39
CA MET A 1 5.08 13.46 -24.31
C MET A 1 4.91 14.50 -23.21
N ALA A 2 4.28 15.64 -23.49
CA ALA A 2 4.00 16.65 -22.47
C ALA A 2 2.67 16.36 -21.78
N THR A 3 2.63 16.35 -20.45
CA THR A 3 1.40 16.20 -19.66
C THR A 3 1.06 17.53 -18.98
N ARG A 4 -0.23 17.90 -18.95
CA ARG A 4 -0.73 19.07 -18.23
C ARG A 4 -1.74 18.61 -17.19
N SER A 5 -1.50 18.93 -15.93
CA SER A 5 -2.46 18.68 -14.85
C SER A 5 -3.58 19.73 -14.90
N LEU A 6 -4.83 19.26 -14.85
CA LEU A 6 -6.04 20.10 -14.78
C LEU A 6 -6.71 20.05 -13.39
N THR A 7 -6.08 19.39 -12.41
CA THR A 7 -6.65 19.15 -11.08
C THR A 7 -7.08 20.45 -10.40
N GLU A 8 -6.25 21.49 -10.44
CA GLU A 8 -6.56 22.78 -9.82
C GLU A 8 -7.78 23.47 -10.45
N ILE A 9 -7.85 23.47 -11.79
CA ILE A 9 -8.97 24.06 -12.54
C ILE A 9 -10.26 23.28 -12.27
N PHE A 10 -10.16 21.94 -12.21
CA PHE A 10 -11.27 21.08 -11.84
C PHE A 10 -11.78 21.36 -10.42
N VAL A 11 -10.89 21.41 -9.42
CA VAL A 11 -11.26 21.69 -8.02
C VAL A 11 -11.88 23.08 -7.88
N LEU A 12 -11.33 24.09 -8.55
CA LEU A 12 -11.88 25.45 -8.56
C LEU A 12 -13.32 25.46 -9.12
N MET A 13 -13.52 24.85 -10.30
CA MET A 13 -14.85 24.80 -10.94
C MET A 13 -15.85 24.00 -10.10
N ARG A 14 -15.44 22.86 -9.53
CA ARG A 14 -16.26 22.06 -8.61
C ARG A 14 -16.72 22.89 -7.41
N ASN A 15 -15.78 23.51 -6.69
CA ASN A 15 -16.09 24.30 -5.50
C ASN A 15 -17.00 25.49 -5.83
N ASN A 16 -16.78 26.14 -6.98
CA ASN A 16 -17.60 27.25 -7.44
C ASN A 16 -19.03 26.80 -7.78
N ALA A 17 -19.19 25.70 -8.52
CA ALA A 17 -20.50 25.15 -8.86
C ALA A 17 -21.31 24.72 -7.63
N ILE A 18 -20.66 24.14 -6.61
CA ILE A 18 -21.28 23.82 -5.32
C ILE A 18 -21.76 25.11 -4.64
N ARG A 19 -20.88 26.11 -4.51
CA ARG A 19 -21.24 27.39 -3.88
C ARG A 19 -22.39 28.09 -4.62
N ASN A 20 -22.43 28.01 -5.94
CA ASN A 20 -23.50 28.59 -6.76
C ASN A 20 -24.85 27.89 -6.50
N ARG A 21 -24.87 26.56 -6.40
CA ARG A 21 -26.08 25.79 -6.04
C ARG A 21 -26.64 26.19 -4.67
N HIS A 22 -25.77 26.43 -3.68
CA HIS A 22 -26.21 26.83 -2.34
C HIS A 22 -26.76 28.26 -2.28
N ILE A 23 -26.21 29.19 -3.08
CA ILE A 23 -26.62 30.60 -3.07
C ILE A 23 -27.95 30.81 -3.82
N TYR A 24 -28.18 30.08 -4.91
CA TYR A 24 -29.39 30.22 -5.75
C TYR A 24 -30.44 29.12 -5.50
N ALA A 25 -30.36 28.40 -4.38
CA ALA A 25 -31.30 27.32 -4.04
C ALA A 25 -32.76 27.79 -3.92
N GLU A 26 -33.00 29.07 -3.59
CA GLU A 26 -34.34 29.67 -3.53
C GLU A 26 -34.81 30.26 -4.87
N ASP A 27 -33.90 30.57 -5.82
CA ASP A 27 -34.18 31.22 -7.12
C ASP A 27 -34.31 30.20 -8.28
N VAL A 28 -34.50 28.92 -7.95
CA VAL A 28 -34.59 27.85 -8.94
C VAL A 28 -35.91 27.98 -9.70
N SER A 29 -35.83 28.40 -10.97
CA SER A 29 -36.94 28.42 -11.93
C SER A 29 -37.76 27.12 -11.86
N GLU A 30 -39.10 27.20 -11.93
CA GLU A 30 -40.00 26.03 -11.93
C GLU A 30 -39.61 24.96 -12.99
N HIS A 31 -38.92 25.37 -14.06
CA HIS A 31 -38.38 24.46 -15.07
C HIS A 31 -37.19 23.60 -14.60
N MET A 32 -36.45 24.02 -13.57
CA MET A 32 -35.38 23.24 -12.94
C MET A 32 -35.85 22.42 -11.73
N ALA A 33 -37.02 22.74 -11.14
CA ALA A 33 -37.59 22.01 -10.00
C ALA A 33 -38.03 20.56 -10.35
N LEU A 34 -38.18 20.23 -11.63
CA LEU A 34 -38.52 18.88 -12.11
C LEU A 34 -37.29 17.99 -12.34
N VAL A 35 -36.09 18.54 -12.26
CA VAL A 35 -34.85 17.76 -12.25
C VAL A 35 -34.53 17.52 -10.78
N GLU A 36 -34.57 16.26 -10.35
CA GLU A 36 -34.00 15.89 -9.05
C GLU A 36 -32.54 16.34 -9.04
N LEU A 37 -32.25 17.42 -8.30
CA LEU A 37 -30.89 17.85 -7.98
C LEU A 37 -30.33 16.89 -6.93
N TYR A 38 -30.31 15.58 -7.24
CA TYR A 38 -29.63 14.60 -6.44
C TYR A 38 -28.17 15.04 -6.36
N ASP A 39 -27.68 15.24 -5.14
CA ASP A 39 -26.28 15.48 -4.94
C ASP A 39 -25.54 14.18 -5.25
N VAL A 40 -25.10 14.03 -6.51
CA VAL A 40 -24.30 12.89 -6.97
C VAL A 40 -23.05 12.70 -6.09
N GLU A 41 -22.59 13.77 -5.41
CA GLU A 41 -21.49 13.72 -4.43
C GLU A 41 -21.88 13.27 -3.02
N GLN A 42 -23.16 13.23 -2.62
CA GLN A 42 -23.57 12.57 -1.37
C GLN A 42 -23.31 11.06 -1.41
N GLY A 43 -23.09 10.52 -2.61
CA GLY A 43 -22.96 9.10 -2.86
C GLY A 43 -24.30 8.41 -2.66
N SER A 44 -24.65 7.47 -3.54
CA SER A 44 -25.47 6.37 -3.07
C SER A 44 -24.75 5.81 -1.85
N GLY A 45 -25.42 5.75 -0.69
CA GLY A 45 -24.85 5.36 0.60
C GLY A 45 -24.41 3.89 0.61
N ASP A 46 -23.54 3.52 -0.31
CA ASP A 46 -22.82 2.27 -0.29
C ASP A 46 -21.78 2.42 0.82
N ASN A 47 -22.16 1.91 1.99
CA ASN A 47 -21.37 1.90 3.21
C ASN A 47 -20.09 1.05 3.09
N ASN A 48 -19.69 0.67 1.88
CA ASN A 48 -18.48 -0.07 1.58
C ASN A 48 -17.26 0.85 1.41
N ARG A 49 -17.06 1.77 2.37
CA ARG A 49 -15.83 2.56 2.50
C ARG A 49 -14.66 1.74 3.04
N MET A 50 -14.90 0.51 3.47
CA MET A 50 -13.86 -0.36 3.98
C MET A 50 -13.04 -0.90 2.80
N PRO A 51 -11.69 -0.83 2.87
CA PRO A 51 -10.86 -1.52 1.91
C PRO A 51 -11.24 -3.01 1.84
N PRO A 52 -11.14 -3.64 0.66
CA PRO A 52 -11.32 -5.07 0.55
C PRO A 52 -10.43 -5.83 1.55
N ALA A 53 -10.94 -6.92 2.13
CA ALA A 53 -10.20 -7.71 3.13
C ALA A 53 -8.86 -8.30 2.63
N TRP A 54 -8.66 -8.41 1.31
CA TRP A 54 -7.38 -8.85 0.75
C TRP A 54 -6.27 -7.80 0.87
N ILE A 55 -6.59 -6.54 1.17
CA ILE A 55 -5.58 -5.49 1.37
C ILE A 55 -4.71 -5.81 2.58
N ASP A 56 -5.29 -6.30 3.67
CA ASP A 56 -4.54 -6.69 4.88
C ASP A 56 -3.54 -7.82 4.56
N GLN A 57 -3.98 -8.82 3.77
CA GLN A 57 -3.13 -9.92 3.31
C GLN A 57 -1.99 -9.42 2.40
N LEU A 58 -2.27 -8.45 1.53
CA LEU A 58 -1.27 -7.83 0.68
C LEU A 58 -0.23 -7.06 1.52
N GLU A 59 -0.66 -6.31 2.52
CA GLU A 59 0.23 -5.57 3.43
C GLU A 59 1.11 -6.53 4.23
N GLU A 60 0.55 -7.62 4.75
CA GLU A 60 1.30 -8.67 5.45
C GLU A 60 2.33 -9.35 4.55
N ALA A 61 1.96 -9.71 3.32
CA ALA A 61 2.88 -10.28 2.35
C ALA A 61 4.02 -9.29 2.01
N GLN A 62 3.71 -8.01 1.78
CA GLN A 62 4.71 -6.98 1.50
C GLN A 62 5.70 -6.78 2.66
N PHE A 63 5.18 -6.76 3.89
CA PHE A 63 6.00 -6.69 5.09
C PHE A 63 6.94 -7.90 5.20
N THR A 64 6.39 -9.10 5.03
CA THR A 64 7.17 -10.34 5.14
C THR A 64 8.21 -10.47 4.04
N ILE A 65 7.90 -10.06 2.80
CA ILE A 65 8.87 -9.98 1.69
C ILE A 65 10.01 -9.01 2.03
N THR A 66 9.70 -7.87 2.64
CA THR A 66 10.72 -6.87 3.02
C THR A 66 11.65 -7.44 4.10
N LYS A 67 11.09 -8.12 5.10
CA LYS A 67 11.85 -8.81 6.14
C LYS A 67 12.72 -9.95 5.57
N LEU A 68 12.17 -10.72 4.63
CA LEU A 68 12.86 -11.81 3.94
C LEU A 68 14.10 -11.30 3.20
N LYS A 69 13.97 -10.18 2.46
CA LYS A 69 15.10 -9.56 1.76
C LYS A 69 16.22 -9.17 2.71
N ALA A 70 15.89 -8.62 3.88
CA ALA A 70 16.88 -8.29 4.89
C ALA A 70 17.60 -9.55 5.40
N LYS A 71 16.85 -10.61 5.75
CA LYS A 71 17.41 -11.88 6.22
C LYS A 71 18.29 -12.58 5.18
N ILE A 72 17.93 -12.53 3.89
CA ILE A 72 18.77 -13.06 2.81
C ILE A 72 20.10 -12.30 2.73
N ASN A 73 20.08 -10.97 2.92
CA ASN A 73 21.30 -10.18 2.93
C ASN A 73 22.17 -10.50 4.16
N ASP A 74 21.57 -10.72 5.33
CA ASP A 74 22.26 -11.15 6.53
C ASP A 74 22.94 -12.52 6.32
N LEU A 75 22.23 -13.48 5.71
CA LEU A 75 22.77 -14.79 5.37
C LEU A 75 23.95 -14.67 4.40
N HIS A 76 23.84 -13.80 3.39
CA HIS A 76 24.93 -13.53 2.44
C HIS A 76 26.16 -12.95 3.16
N MET A 77 25.96 -12.05 4.13
CA MET A 77 27.04 -11.49 4.94
C MET A 77 27.72 -12.55 5.81
N LEU A 78 26.94 -13.41 6.47
CA LEU A 78 27.47 -14.53 7.27
C LEU A 78 28.30 -15.50 6.41
N HIS A 79 27.80 -15.88 5.23
CA HIS A 79 28.57 -16.74 4.31
C HIS A 79 29.85 -16.08 3.81
N SER A 80 29.80 -14.78 3.50
CA SER A 80 31.00 -14.04 3.11
C SER A 80 32.02 -14.01 4.24
N GLN A 81 31.59 -13.72 5.48
CA GLN A 81 32.46 -13.74 6.65
C GLN A 81 33.10 -15.11 6.87
N HIS A 82 32.30 -16.17 6.79
CA HIS A 82 32.78 -17.55 6.94
C HIS A 82 33.84 -17.91 5.88
N LEU A 83 33.66 -17.49 4.62
CA LEU A 83 34.58 -17.78 3.52
C LEU A 83 35.92 -17.03 3.64
N HIS A 84 35.92 -15.82 4.19
CA HIS A 84 37.12 -14.98 4.30
C HIS A 84 37.89 -15.19 5.62
N ARG A 85 37.57 -16.25 6.38
CA ARG A 85 38.17 -16.48 7.69
C ARG A 85 39.68 -16.83 7.58
N PRO A 86 40.58 -16.11 8.28
CA PRO A 86 42.03 -16.37 8.22
C PRO A 86 42.51 -17.62 8.96
N THR A 87 41.71 -18.19 9.85
CA THR A 87 42.09 -19.28 10.76
C THR A 87 41.12 -20.46 10.69
N PHE A 88 41.67 -21.66 10.52
CA PHE A 88 40.97 -22.95 10.42
C PHE A 88 40.56 -23.49 11.80
N ASP A 89 39.82 -22.69 12.57
CA ASP A 89 39.40 -23.05 13.92
C ASP A 89 38.00 -23.70 13.86
N GLU A 90 37.92 -24.99 14.19
CA GLU A 90 36.73 -25.85 14.00
C GLU A 90 35.57 -25.55 14.96
N ASN A 91 35.71 -24.66 15.95
CA ASN A 91 34.64 -24.28 16.87
C ASN A 91 33.73 -23.16 16.30
N SER A 92 33.25 -23.33 15.07
CA SER A 92 32.58 -22.29 14.29
C SER A 92 31.14 -22.05 14.77
N GLU A 93 30.95 -21.13 15.71
CA GLU A 93 29.62 -20.61 16.11
C GLU A 93 28.85 -19.98 14.92
N GLU A 94 29.51 -19.72 13.78
CA GLU A 94 28.90 -19.15 12.58
C GLU A 94 28.07 -20.18 11.79
N GLU A 95 28.45 -21.46 11.81
CA GLU A 95 27.75 -22.54 11.11
C GLU A 95 26.32 -22.79 11.64
N PRO A 96 26.07 -22.90 12.96
CA PRO A 96 24.72 -23.00 13.49
C PRO A 96 23.90 -21.72 13.26
N LEU A 97 24.54 -20.55 13.18
CA LEU A 97 23.86 -19.29 12.84
C LEU A 97 23.39 -19.27 11.38
N ILE A 98 24.21 -19.78 10.46
CA ILE A 98 23.86 -19.94 9.04
C ILE A 98 22.69 -20.92 8.89
N GLU A 99 22.73 -22.07 9.59
CA GLU A 99 21.63 -23.04 9.57
C GLU A 99 20.33 -22.45 10.11
N THR A 100 20.40 -21.77 11.26
CA THR A 100 19.25 -21.12 11.88
C THR A 100 18.65 -20.06 10.94
N CYS A 101 19.49 -19.21 10.37
CA CYS A 101 19.04 -18.17 9.43
C CYS A 101 18.40 -18.77 8.16
N THR A 102 18.95 -19.86 7.63
CA THR A 102 18.40 -20.56 6.46
C THR A 102 17.05 -21.21 6.78
N SER A 103 16.92 -21.82 7.96
CA SER A 103 15.66 -22.39 8.45
C SER A 103 14.58 -21.32 8.62
N GLU A 104 14.93 -20.17 9.21
CA GLU A 104 14.03 -19.02 9.34
C GLU A 104 13.57 -18.49 7.97
N ILE A 105 14.48 -18.35 7.00
CA ILE A 105 14.14 -17.93 5.62
C ILE A 105 13.14 -18.90 5.00
N THR A 106 13.35 -20.20 5.15
CA THR A 106 12.45 -21.24 4.62
C THR A 106 11.08 -21.16 5.29
N SER A 107 11.03 -20.96 6.60
CA SER A 107 9.77 -20.77 7.34
C SER A 107 9.02 -19.51 6.92
N MET A 108 9.72 -18.38 6.71
CA MET A 108 9.12 -17.14 6.21
C MET A 108 8.57 -17.30 4.79
N PHE A 109 9.24 -18.04 3.91
CA PHE A 109 8.72 -18.35 2.58
C PHE A 109 7.42 -19.17 2.63
N ASN A 110 7.37 -20.21 3.48
CA ASN A 110 6.18 -21.04 3.62
C ASN A 110 4.98 -20.23 4.16
N SER A 111 5.23 -19.31 5.10
CA SER A 111 4.20 -18.43 5.66
C SER A 111 3.63 -17.40 4.68
N ILE A 112 4.31 -17.10 3.57
CA ILE A 112 3.79 -16.19 2.53
C ILE A 112 2.96 -16.97 1.50
N HIS A 113 3.25 -18.26 1.31
CA HIS A 113 2.58 -19.08 0.31
C HIS A 113 1.23 -19.65 0.80
N GLU A 114 1.06 -19.80 2.11
CA GLU A 114 -0.19 -20.21 2.76
C GLU A 114 -1.17 -19.03 2.87
#